data_AF-A0A3D0FSB6-F1
#
_entry.id   AF-A0A3D0FSB6-F1
#
_cell.length_a   1.000
_cell.length_b   1.000
_cell.length_c   1.000
_cell.angle_alpha   90.00
_cell.angle_beta   90.00
_cell.angle_gamma   90.00
#
_symmetry.space_group_name_H-M   'P 1'
#
loop_
_entity.id
_entity.type
_entity.pdbx_description
1 polymer ?
#
loop_
_entity_poly.entity_id
_entity_poly.type
_entity_poly.pdbx_seq_one_letter_code
_entity_poly.pdbx_strand_id
1 'polypeptide(L)'
;MTKRKLKNSLLSAEATGGDIAESGFQYQASLIASRVPYWLKHDGFTEAIQEALGDVEASFFVPERGICREFVEYKNHRLTPSEFWPEIERFWEMDKTSPEAYCKFVLACKDVSDDIKSMLNALRRVRDAYPFYQNASAIQNSSFSDFETIVNNLYQKEDVSNFLFDKVFFEIDLTDAENYAREKFRDALYNCFPELQNFTAKAGSEAFSNVAELIKNRRNKPIHRNDLELAITHAVESNYKLVKNIRLHTRSYVKNCV
;
A
#
# COMPACT_ATOMS: atom_id res chain seq x y z
N MET A 1 -10.80 -5.69 -37.37
CA MET A 1 -10.15 -6.28 -36.18
C MET A 1 -9.80 -5.17 -35.21
N THR A 2 -10.68 -4.88 -34.26
CA THR A 2 -10.43 -3.90 -33.19
C THR A 2 -9.46 -4.53 -32.20
N LYS A 3 -8.22 -4.04 -32.15
CA LYS A 3 -7.25 -4.46 -31.12
C LYS A 3 -7.85 -4.14 -29.76
N ARG A 4 -8.18 -5.17 -28.98
CA ARG A 4 -8.63 -5.04 -27.59
C ARG A 4 -7.49 -4.36 -26.81
N LYS A 5 -7.65 -3.10 -26.40
CA LYS A 5 -6.69 -2.42 -25.51
C LYS A 5 -6.56 -3.28 -24.25
N LEU A 6 -5.32 -3.64 -23.88
CA LEU A 6 -5.06 -4.34 -22.63
C LEU A 6 -5.39 -3.39 -21.46
N LYS A 7 -6.23 -3.84 -20.52
CA LYS A 7 -6.62 -3.05 -19.34
C LYS A 7 -5.42 -2.70 -18.44
N ASN A 8 -4.38 -3.55 -18.45
CA ASN A 8 -3.16 -3.39 -17.66
C ASN A 8 -2.02 -2.80 -18.51
N SER A 9 -2.27 -1.64 -19.12
CA SER A 9 -1.29 -0.93 -19.94
C SER A 9 -1.11 0.46 -19.39
N LEU A 10 0.12 1.00 -19.39
CA LEU A 10 0.39 2.42 -19.09
C LEU A 10 -0.33 3.39 -20.05
N LEU A 11 -0.98 2.87 -21.11
CA LEU A 11 -1.75 3.61 -22.09
C LEU A 11 -3.27 3.29 -22.02
N SER A 12 -3.71 2.57 -20.98
CA SER A 12 -5.13 2.37 -20.68
C SER A 12 -5.74 3.65 -20.12
N ALA A 13 -7.05 3.82 -20.27
CA ALA A 13 -7.73 5.03 -19.79
C ALA A 13 -7.61 5.15 -18.26
N GLU A 14 -7.58 3.99 -17.60
CA GLU A 14 -7.40 3.82 -16.17
C GLU A 14 -6.00 4.27 -15.71
N ALA A 15 -4.94 3.98 -16.47
CA ALA A 15 -3.57 4.39 -16.13
C ALA A 15 -3.26 5.86 -16.49
N THR A 16 -3.97 6.46 -17.45
CA THR A 16 -3.68 7.83 -17.89
C THR A 16 -4.35 8.91 -17.07
N GLY A 17 -5.36 8.56 -16.25
CA GLY A 17 -6.13 9.51 -15.43
C GLY A 17 -6.88 10.57 -16.25
N GLY A 18 -7.97 11.12 -15.69
CA GLY A 18 -8.52 12.40 -16.16
C GLY A 18 -7.77 13.55 -15.47
N ASP A 19 -7.68 14.73 -16.08
CA ASP A 19 -7.13 15.91 -15.41
C ASP A 19 -7.95 16.23 -14.14
N ILE A 20 -7.44 15.84 -12.97
CA ILE A 20 -8.01 16.19 -11.67
C ILE A 20 -7.51 17.59 -11.30
N ALA A 21 -8.34 18.41 -10.64
CA ALA A 21 -7.94 19.74 -10.18
C ALA A 21 -6.74 19.69 -9.21
N GLU A 22 -6.00 20.80 -9.08
CA GLU A 22 -4.78 20.92 -8.25
C GLU A 22 -4.97 20.42 -6.79
N SER A 23 -6.16 20.58 -6.22
CA SER A 23 -6.50 20.10 -4.87
C SER A 23 -6.54 18.57 -4.74
N GLY A 24 -6.89 17.84 -5.81
CA GLY A 24 -6.86 16.38 -5.83
C GLY A 24 -5.44 15.82 -5.87
N PHE A 25 -4.52 16.51 -6.54
CA PHE A 25 -3.11 16.12 -6.55
C PHE A 25 -2.43 16.34 -5.21
N GLN A 26 -2.72 17.46 -4.53
CA GLN A 26 -2.22 17.71 -3.18
C GLN A 26 -2.72 16.66 -2.17
N TYR A 27 -3.98 16.22 -2.34
CA TYR A 27 -4.58 15.14 -1.56
C TYR A 27 -3.83 13.81 -1.74
N GLN A 28 -3.60 13.37 -2.98
CA GLN A 28 -2.88 12.12 -3.25
C GLN A 28 -1.43 12.17 -2.81
N ALA A 29 -0.70 13.26 -3.11
CA ALA A 29 0.70 13.41 -2.70
C ALA A 29 0.87 13.34 -1.17
N SER A 30 -0.06 13.92 -0.41
CA SER A 30 -0.06 13.85 1.06
C SER A 30 -0.25 12.41 1.56
N LEU A 31 -1.21 11.68 1.00
CA LEU A 31 -1.45 10.29 1.37
C LEU A 31 -0.26 9.38 1.01
N ILE A 32 0.37 9.60 -0.15
CA ILE A 32 1.58 8.89 -0.54
C ILE A 32 2.72 9.22 0.43
N ALA A 33 2.91 10.49 0.77
CA ALA A 33 3.93 10.92 1.72
C ALA A 33 3.80 10.16 3.06
N SER A 34 2.58 9.99 3.57
CA SER A 34 2.32 9.26 4.82
C SER A 34 2.81 7.81 4.85
N ARG A 35 3.01 7.16 3.68
CA ARG A 35 3.55 5.80 3.56
C ARG A 35 5.08 5.75 3.56
N VAL A 36 5.73 6.84 3.17
CA VAL A 36 7.18 6.88 2.95
C VAL A 36 7.99 6.36 4.15
N PRO A 37 7.69 6.71 5.42
CA PRO A 37 8.46 6.18 6.53
C PRO A 37 8.41 4.66 6.64
N TYR A 38 7.25 4.06 6.35
CA TYR A 38 7.09 2.61 6.35
C TYR A 38 7.88 1.96 5.22
N TRP A 39 7.85 2.53 4.02
CA TRP A 39 8.65 2.04 2.89
C TRP A 39 10.15 2.13 3.20
N LEU A 40 10.63 3.28 3.68
CA LEU A 40 12.02 3.47 4.06
C LEU A 40 12.46 2.55 5.20
N LYS A 41 11.55 2.14 6.10
CA LYS A 41 11.86 1.14 7.12
C LYS A 41 12.23 -0.21 6.52
N HIS A 42 11.79 -0.54 5.30
CA HIS A 42 12.15 -1.80 4.65
C HIS A 42 13.46 -1.65 3.86
N ASP A 43 14.46 -2.46 4.18
CA ASP A 43 15.78 -2.39 3.51
C ASP A 43 15.68 -2.70 2.00
N GLY A 44 14.67 -3.47 1.61
CA GLY A 44 14.39 -3.80 0.21
C GLY A 44 13.75 -2.65 -0.58
N PHE A 45 13.20 -1.61 0.03
CA PHE A 45 12.56 -0.52 -0.73
C PHE A 45 13.57 0.20 -1.63
N THR A 46 13.20 0.37 -2.91
CA THR A 46 14.07 0.91 -3.95
C THR A 46 13.55 2.24 -4.51
N GLU A 47 12.29 2.27 -4.92
CA GLU A 47 11.66 3.45 -5.53
C GLU A 47 10.14 3.36 -5.43
N ALA A 48 9.49 4.51 -5.57
CA ALA A 48 8.05 4.61 -5.76
C ALA A 48 7.74 5.41 -7.03
N ILE A 49 6.58 5.16 -7.63
CA ILE A 49 6.05 5.93 -8.76
C ILE A 49 4.57 6.22 -8.50
N GLN A 50 4.16 7.45 -8.73
CA GLN A 50 2.73 7.82 -8.66
C GLN A 50 2.14 7.86 -10.07
N GLU A 51 0.85 7.56 -10.14
CA GLU A 51 0.04 7.60 -11.37
C GLU A 51 0.60 6.72 -12.50
N ALA A 52 0.99 5.50 -12.14
CA ALA A 52 1.36 4.47 -13.12
C ALA A 52 0.14 3.61 -13.45
N LEU A 53 0.11 2.33 -13.06
CA LEU A 53 -1.11 1.51 -13.18
C LEU A 53 -2.09 1.74 -12.03
N GLY A 54 -1.59 2.25 -10.90
CA GLY A 54 -2.36 2.71 -9.75
C GLY A 54 -2.01 4.12 -9.36
N ASP A 55 -2.66 4.62 -8.30
CA ASP A 55 -2.36 5.94 -7.76
C ASP A 55 -0.92 6.02 -7.24
N VAL A 56 -0.43 4.95 -6.60
CA VAL A 56 0.99 4.79 -6.30
C VAL A 56 1.43 3.33 -6.30
N GLU A 57 2.64 3.10 -6.78
CA GLU A 57 3.31 1.81 -6.73
C GLU A 57 4.68 1.96 -6.07
N ALA A 58 5.03 1.06 -5.15
CA ALA A 58 6.34 1.03 -4.48
C ALA A 58 7.06 -0.29 -4.76
N SER A 59 8.32 -0.22 -5.18
CA SER A 59 9.15 -1.38 -5.54
C SER A 59 10.08 -1.79 -4.39
N PHE A 60 10.10 -3.09 -4.12
CA PHE A 60 10.91 -3.72 -3.10
C PHE A 60 11.75 -4.84 -3.72
N PHE A 61 13.06 -4.80 -3.47
CA PHE A 61 13.93 -5.94 -3.69
C PHE A 61 13.71 -6.97 -2.58
N VAL A 62 13.29 -8.17 -2.97
CA VAL A 62 13.14 -9.32 -2.08
C VAL A 62 14.18 -10.37 -2.49
N PRO A 63 15.09 -10.77 -1.58
CA PRO A 63 16.06 -11.83 -1.86
C PRO A 63 15.37 -13.07 -2.43
N GLU A 64 16.01 -13.71 -3.41
CA GLU A 64 15.51 -14.91 -4.13
C GLU A 64 14.25 -14.70 -5.01
N ARG A 65 13.50 -13.60 -4.84
CA ARG A 65 12.31 -13.29 -5.64
C ARG A 65 12.51 -12.14 -6.63
N GLY A 66 13.53 -11.30 -6.43
CA GLY A 66 13.78 -10.12 -7.26
C GLY A 66 12.91 -8.93 -6.86
N ILE A 67 12.49 -8.12 -7.84
CA ILE A 67 11.66 -6.93 -7.58
C ILE A 67 10.19 -7.33 -7.47
N CYS A 68 9.58 -6.89 -6.38
CA CYS A 68 8.16 -7.07 -6.09
C CYS A 68 7.54 -5.72 -5.72
N ARG A 69 6.27 -5.48 -6.09
CA ARG A 69 5.61 -4.18 -5.90
C ARG A 69 4.46 -4.22 -4.90
N GLU A 70 4.33 -3.14 -4.13
CA GLU A 70 3.07 -2.74 -3.49
C GLU A 70 2.30 -1.84 -4.48
N PHE A 71 1.07 -2.20 -4.78
CA PHE A 71 0.12 -1.43 -5.58
C PHE A 71 -0.89 -0.76 -4.65
N VAL A 72 -1.16 0.53 -4.80
CA VAL A 72 -2.12 1.26 -3.95
C VAL A 72 -3.12 2.02 -4.81
N GLU A 73 -4.40 1.86 -4.48
CA GLU A 73 -5.53 2.60 -5.04
C GLU A 73 -6.22 3.40 -3.94
N TYR A 74 -6.42 4.70 -4.14
CA TYR A 74 -7.12 5.60 -3.22
C TYR A 74 -8.52 5.93 -3.73
N LYS A 75 -9.52 5.84 -2.86
CA LYS A 75 -10.89 6.27 -3.13
C LYS A 75 -11.35 7.25 -2.06
N ASN A 76 -11.63 8.50 -2.47
CA ASN A 76 -11.95 9.60 -1.53
C ASN A 76 -13.43 9.61 -1.07
N HIS A 77 -14.08 8.45 -1.03
CA HIS A 77 -15.47 8.27 -0.67
C HIS A 77 -15.72 6.90 -0.04
N ARG A 78 -16.93 6.69 0.49
CA ARG A 78 -17.38 5.41 1.02
C ARG A 78 -17.67 4.46 -0.15
N LEU A 79 -17.06 3.28 -0.14
CA LEU A 79 -17.26 2.29 -1.21
C LEU A 79 -18.50 1.43 -0.98
N THR A 80 -19.33 1.36 -2.02
CA THR A 80 -20.42 0.38 -2.13
C THR A 80 -19.91 -0.97 -2.65
N PRO A 81 -20.65 -2.08 -2.50
CA PRO A 81 -20.26 -3.35 -3.09
C PRO A 81 -20.03 -3.28 -4.61
N SER A 82 -20.82 -2.46 -5.32
CA SER A 82 -20.69 -2.24 -6.77
C SER A 82 -19.43 -1.49 -7.18
N GLU A 83 -18.73 -0.82 -6.26
CA GLU A 83 -17.45 -0.16 -6.53
C GLU A 83 -16.28 -0.97 -5.98
N PHE A 84 -16.47 -1.59 -4.81
CA PHE A 84 -15.46 -2.40 -4.15
C PHE A 84 -15.06 -3.62 -5.00
N TRP A 85 -16.03 -4.43 -5.43
CA TRP A 85 -15.75 -5.68 -6.13
C TRP A 85 -15.06 -5.50 -7.48
N PRO A 86 -15.42 -4.50 -8.31
CA PRO A 86 -14.65 -4.20 -9.52
C PRO A 86 -13.18 -3.86 -9.27
N GLU A 87 -12.85 -3.17 -8.17
CA GLU A 87 -11.44 -2.90 -7.82
C GLU A 87 -10.70 -4.18 -7.41
N ILE A 88 -11.34 -5.04 -6.61
CA ILE A 88 -10.77 -6.36 -6.26
C ILE A 88 -10.56 -7.20 -7.51
N GLU A 89 -11.52 -7.20 -8.44
CA GLU A 89 -11.41 -7.91 -9.70
C GLU A 89 -10.26 -7.35 -10.55
N ARG A 90 -10.07 -6.03 -10.59
CA ARG A 90 -8.94 -5.41 -11.28
C ARG A 90 -7.61 -5.86 -10.68
N PHE A 91 -7.46 -5.84 -9.36
CA PHE A 91 -6.26 -6.34 -8.68
C PHE A 91 -6.02 -7.81 -8.99
N TRP A 92 -7.07 -8.63 -8.96
CA TRP A 92 -6.98 -10.06 -9.23
C TRP A 92 -6.54 -10.35 -10.67
N GLU A 93 -7.09 -9.63 -11.66
CA GLU A 93 -6.66 -9.77 -13.06
C GLU A 93 -5.22 -9.28 -13.27
N MET A 94 -4.78 -8.23 -12.56
CA MET A 94 -3.38 -7.81 -12.56
C MET A 94 -2.47 -8.91 -12.01
N ASP A 95 -2.86 -9.53 -10.90
CA ASP A 95 -2.11 -10.64 -10.31
C ASP A 95 -2.05 -11.85 -11.23
N LYS A 96 -3.17 -12.26 -11.83
CA LYS A 96 -3.19 -13.40 -12.77
C LYS A 96 -2.35 -13.16 -14.01
N THR A 97 -2.30 -11.92 -14.49
CA THR A 97 -1.51 -11.58 -15.68
C THR A 97 -0.01 -11.48 -15.35
N SER A 98 0.33 -11.10 -14.11
CA SER A 98 1.71 -10.88 -13.66
C SER A 98 1.90 -11.32 -12.20
N PRO A 99 1.87 -12.64 -11.87
CA PRO A 99 1.74 -13.14 -10.50
C PRO A 99 2.86 -12.77 -9.52
N GLU A 100 4.03 -12.45 -10.05
CA GLU A 100 5.22 -12.09 -9.27
C GLU A 100 5.53 -10.59 -9.31
N ALA A 101 4.78 -9.81 -10.12
CA ALA A 101 5.03 -8.37 -10.22
C ALA A 101 4.59 -7.62 -8.96
N TYR A 102 3.54 -8.11 -8.28
CA TYR A 102 2.94 -7.49 -7.10
C TYR A 102 2.88 -8.47 -5.93
N CYS A 103 3.39 -8.04 -4.77
CA CYS A 103 3.29 -8.77 -3.51
C CYS A 103 2.04 -8.37 -2.76
N LYS A 104 1.55 -7.17 -3.03
CA LYS A 104 0.59 -6.49 -2.19
C LYS A 104 -0.24 -5.53 -3.02
N PHE A 105 -1.55 -5.60 -2.84
CA PHE A 105 -2.52 -4.65 -3.35
C PHE A 105 -3.21 -3.98 -2.16
N VAL A 106 -3.28 -2.66 -2.17
CA VAL A 106 -3.89 -1.87 -1.09
C VAL A 106 -5.03 -1.07 -1.68
N LEU A 107 -6.25 -1.30 -1.17
CA LEU A 107 -7.39 -0.43 -1.43
C LEU A 107 -7.58 0.48 -0.22
N ALA A 108 -7.41 1.78 -0.42
CA ALA A 108 -7.47 2.76 0.65
C ALA A 108 -8.67 3.70 0.41
N CYS A 109 -9.57 3.84 1.38
CA CYS A 109 -10.79 4.64 1.20
C CYS A 109 -11.29 5.27 2.50
N LYS A 110 -12.26 6.20 2.38
CA LYS A 110 -12.86 6.83 3.57
C LYS A 110 -13.61 5.82 4.43
N ASP A 111 -14.45 5.01 3.80
CA ASP A 111 -15.26 3.99 4.49
C ASP A 111 -15.71 2.92 3.48
N VAL A 112 -16.38 1.88 3.96
CA VAL A 112 -17.02 0.83 3.14
C VAL A 112 -18.45 0.56 3.61
N SER A 113 -19.25 -0.14 2.81
CA SER A 113 -20.56 -0.62 3.26
C SER A 113 -20.45 -1.60 4.45
N ASP A 114 -21.52 -1.75 5.23
CA ASP A 114 -21.50 -2.59 6.45
C ASP A 114 -21.25 -4.08 6.13
N ASP A 115 -21.75 -4.56 5.00
CA ASP A 115 -21.50 -5.92 4.51
C ASP A 115 -20.00 -6.13 4.22
N ILE A 116 -19.38 -5.19 3.50
CA ILE A 116 -17.95 -5.23 3.21
C ILE A 116 -17.15 -5.10 4.51
N LYS A 117 -17.53 -4.20 5.42
CA LYS A 117 -16.89 -4.03 6.73
C LYS A 117 -16.89 -5.32 7.55
N SER A 118 -18.00 -6.06 7.53
CA SER A 118 -18.12 -7.34 8.20
C SER A 118 -17.18 -8.39 7.63
N MET A 119 -17.08 -8.47 6.30
CA MET A 119 -16.11 -9.33 5.61
C MET A 119 -14.66 -8.93 5.93
N LEU A 120 -14.31 -7.64 5.89
CA LEU A 120 -12.97 -7.15 6.23
C LEU A 120 -12.58 -7.50 7.67
N ASN A 121 -13.52 -7.42 8.61
CA ASN A 121 -13.31 -7.84 9.99
C ASN A 121 -13.06 -9.34 10.11
N ALA A 122 -13.79 -10.18 9.36
CA ALA A 122 -13.55 -11.61 9.31
C ALA A 122 -12.16 -11.93 8.74
N LEU A 123 -11.83 -11.32 7.59
CA LEU A 123 -10.53 -11.43 6.94
C LEU A 123 -9.38 -11.09 7.89
N ARG A 124 -9.47 -9.96 8.59
CA ARG A 124 -8.46 -9.54 9.57
C ARG A 124 -8.32 -10.56 10.71
N ARG A 125 -9.43 -11.01 11.30
CA ARG A 125 -9.42 -12.01 12.39
C ARG A 125 -8.74 -13.31 11.98
N VAL A 126 -9.06 -13.82 10.79
CA VAL A 126 -8.47 -15.06 10.29
C VAL A 126 -6.99 -14.84 9.97
N ARG A 127 -6.65 -13.78 9.24
CA ARG A 127 -5.28 -13.50 8.77
C ARG A 127 -4.31 -13.22 9.92
N ASP A 128 -4.69 -12.38 10.88
CA ASP A 128 -3.82 -12.00 12.00
C ASP A 128 -3.52 -13.21 12.92
N ALA A 129 -4.51 -14.06 13.16
CA ALA A 129 -4.37 -15.25 13.99
C ALA A 129 -3.75 -16.44 13.23
N TYR A 130 -3.72 -16.41 11.90
CA TYR A 130 -3.30 -17.55 11.08
C TYR A 130 -1.91 -18.09 11.43
N PRO A 131 -0.85 -17.26 11.60
CA PRO A 131 0.48 -17.75 11.92
C PRO A 131 0.57 -18.42 13.30
N PHE A 132 -0.25 -18.00 14.26
CA PHE A 132 -0.27 -18.59 15.60
C PHE A 132 -0.70 -20.07 15.55
N TYR A 133 -1.61 -20.42 14.63
CA TYR A 133 -2.12 -21.77 14.44
C TYR A 133 -1.35 -22.59 13.40
N GLN A 134 -0.11 -22.23 13.04
CA GLN A 134 0.68 -22.94 12.02
C GLN A 134 0.87 -24.45 12.26
N ASN A 135 0.79 -24.90 13.52
CA ASN A 135 0.89 -26.31 13.91
C ASN A 135 -0.47 -26.97 14.19
N ALA A 136 -1.58 -26.28 13.90
CA ALA A 136 -2.95 -26.71 14.13
C ALA A 136 -3.79 -26.52 12.85
N SER A 137 -3.45 -27.28 11.82
CA SER A 137 -4.03 -27.16 10.47
C SER A 137 -5.55 -27.25 10.44
N ALA A 138 -6.17 -28.03 11.34
CA ALA A 138 -7.63 -28.11 11.45
C ALA A 138 -8.28 -26.74 11.73
N ILE A 139 -7.67 -25.94 12.62
CA ILE A 139 -8.17 -24.59 12.98
C ILE A 139 -7.92 -23.61 11.82
N GLN A 140 -6.75 -23.68 11.17
CA GLN A 140 -6.45 -22.85 10.01
C GLN A 140 -7.43 -23.12 8.86
N ASN A 141 -7.64 -24.38 8.53
CA ASN A 141 -8.51 -24.80 7.44
C ASN A 141 -9.97 -24.44 7.72
N SER A 142 -10.47 -24.67 8.95
CA SER A 142 -11.85 -24.31 9.29
C SER A 142 -12.05 -22.79 9.24
N SER A 143 -11.12 -22.02 9.81
CA SER A 143 -11.21 -20.55 9.85
C SER A 143 -11.14 -19.93 8.45
N PHE A 144 -10.29 -20.48 7.58
CA PHE A 144 -10.20 -20.04 6.19
C PHE A 144 -11.46 -20.43 5.39
N SER A 145 -11.99 -21.64 5.60
CA SER A 145 -13.24 -22.08 4.96
C SER A 145 -14.45 -21.23 5.36
N ASP A 146 -14.52 -20.80 6.63
CA ASP A 146 -15.55 -19.88 7.11
C ASP A 146 -15.42 -18.51 6.42
N PHE A 147 -14.19 -18.00 6.27
CA PHE A 147 -13.94 -16.77 5.54
C PHE A 147 -14.31 -16.89 4.05
N GLU A 148 -13.95 -17.99 3.40
CA GLU A 148 -14.30 -18.26 2.01
C GLU A 148 -15.82 -18.30 1.81
N THR A 149 -16.56 -18.88 2.75
CA THR A 149 -18.03 -18.88 2.73
C THR A 149 -18.59 -17.45 2.76
N ILE A 150 -18.03 -16.56 3.59
CA ILE A 150 -18.45 -15.15 3.64
C ILE A 150 -18.18 -14.46 2.30
N VAL A 151 -17.00 -14.65 1.72
CA VAL A 151 -16.64 -14.05 0.42
C VAL A 151 -17.58 -14.56 -0.67
N ASN A 152 -17.80 -15.87 -0.76
CA ASN A 152 -18.65 -16.48 -1.79
C ASN A 152 -20.12 -15.99 -1.71
N ASN A 153 -20.62 -15.73 -0.50
CA ASN A 153 -21.96 -15.15 -0.31
C ASN A 153 -22.06 -13.71 -0.83
N LEU A 154 -20.98 -12.93 -0.77
CA LEU A 154 -20.94 -11.54 -1.21
C LEU A 154 -20.49 -11.39 -2.68
N TYR A 155 -19.65 -12.30 -3.16
CA TYR A 155 -19.00 -12.25 -4.45
C TYR A 155 -18.71 -13.67 -4.95
N GLN A 156 -19.61 -14.19 -5.78
CA GLN A 156 -19.67 -15.58 -6.26
C GLN A 156 -18.59 -15.88 -7.31
N LYS A 157 -17.31 -15.63 -6.99
CA LYS A 157 -16.19 -15.85 -7.90
C LYS A 157 -15.14 -16.72 -7.23
N GLU A 158 -14.83 -17.85 -7.86
CA GLU A 158 -13.84 -18.82 -7.38
C GLU A 158 -12.46 -18.18 -7.19
N ASP A 159 -11.72 -18.67 -6.19
CA ASP A 159 -10.34 -18.30 -5.83
C ASP A 159 -10.08 -16.85 -5.38
N VAL A 160 -11.10 -15.98 -5.36
CA VAL A 160 -10.94 -14.59 -4.88
C VAL A 160 -10.61 -14.55 -3.39
N SER A 161 -11.10 -15.51 -2.60
CA SER A 161 -10.81 -15.63 -1.16
C SER A 161 -9.31 -15.79 -0.88
N ASN A 162 -8.62 -16.67 -1.63
CA ASN A 162 -7.18 -16.85 -1.51
C ASN A 162 -6.42 -15.56 -1.84
N PHE A 163 -6.81 -14.90 -2.94
CA PHE A 163 -6.19 -13.64 -3.35
C PHE A 163 -6.38 -12.52 -2.29
N LEU A 164 -7.60 -12.37 -1.77
CA LEU A 164 -7.91 -11.42 -0.70
C LEU A 164 -7.09 -11.69 0.57
N PHE A 165 -6.92 -12.96 0.89
CA PHE A 165 -6.20 -13.41 2.08
C PHE A 165 -4.69 -13.15 1.99
N ASP A 166 -4.08 -13.53 0.87
CA ASP A 166 -2.63 -13.51 0.71
C ASP A 166 -2.09 -12.14 0.28
N LYS A 167 -2.81 -11.40 -0.57
CA LYS A 167 -2.23 -10.25 -1.29
C LYS A 167 -2.99 -8.93 -1.11
N VAL A 168 -4.25 -8.92 -0.68
CA VAL A 168 -5.04 -7.67 -0.59
C VAL A 168 -5.13 -7.13 0.83
N PHE A 169 -4.86 -5.84 0.98
CA PHE A 169 -4.88 -5.10 2.23
C PHE A 169 -5.79 -3.87 2.10
N PHE A 170 -6.30 -3.42 3.24
CA PHE A 170 -7.32 -2.37 3.28
C PHE A 170 -6.90 -1.29 4.27
N GLU A 171 -6.98 -0.04 3.83
CA GLU A 171 -6.80 1.12 4.69
C GLU A 171 -8.07 1.96 4.67
N ILE A 172 -8.87 1.78 5.71
CA ILE A 172 -10.14 2.48 5.89
C ILE A 172 -9.93 3.65 6.83
N ASP A 173 -10.82 4.66 6.76
CA ASP A 173 -10.80 5.88 7.56
C ASP A 173 -9.76 6.93 7.12
N LEU A 174 -9.77 7.23 5.81
CA LEU A 174 -9.04 8.38 5.24
C LEU A 174 -9.80 9.72 5.41
N THR A 175 -10.46 9.91 6.56
CA THR A 175 -11.17 11.16 6.87
C THR A 175 -10.16 12.29 7.15
N ASP A 176 -10.40 13.50 6.62
CA ASP A 176 -9.48 14.65 6.67
C ASP A 176 -8.02 14.32 6.27
N ALA A 177 -7.85 13.85 5.04
CA ALA A 177 -6.62 13.21 4.57
C ALA A 177 -5.33 14.01 4.71
N GLU A 178 -5.34 15.35 4.69
CA GLU A 178 -4.09 16.11 4.80
C GLU A 178 -3.57 16.13 6.25
N ASN A 179 -4.43 16.46 7.21
CA ASN A 179 -4.06 16.42 8.62
C ASN A 179 -3.79 14.98 9.06
N TYR A 180 -4.65 14.06 8.64
CA TYR A 180 -4.46 12.62 8.85
C TYR A 180 -3.12 12.15 8.27
N ALA A 181 -2.78 12.51 7.02
CA ALA A 181 -1.53 12.10 6.40
C ALA A 181 -0.31 12.68 7.11
N ARG A 182 -0.37 13.94 7.56
CA ARG A 182 0.72 14.59 8.29
C ARG A 182 0.96 13.92 9.64
N GLU A 183 -0.10 13.64 10.39
CA GLU A 183 -0.02 12.95 11.68
C GLU A 183 0.47 11.51 11.50
N LYS A 184 -0.11 10.77 10.56
CA LYS A 184 0.30 9.40 10.21
C LYS A 184 1.76 9.34 9.76
N PHE A 185 2.21 10.31 8.96
CA PHE A 185 3.61 10.43 8.56
C PHE A 185 4.51 10.59 9.78
N ARG A 186 4.21 11.55 10.66
CA ARG A 186 5.02 11.85 11.84
C ARG A 186 5.10 10.63 12.76
N ASP A 187 3.97 10.02 13.04
CA ASP A 187 3.90 8.85 13.93
C ASP A 187 4.65 7.66 13.31
N ALA A 188 4.48 7.44 11.99
CA ALA A 188 5.24 6.42 11.28
C ALA A 188 6.75 6.72 11.27
N LEU A 189 7.15 7.97 11.06
CA LEU A 189 8.55 8.42 11.06
C LEU A 189 9.23 8.06 12.39
N TYR A 190 8.61 8.43 13.52
CA TYR A 190 9.16 8.18 14.85
C TYR A 190 9.11 6.71 15.29
N ASN A 191 8.15 5.94 14.78
CA ASN A 191 8.08 4.50 15.02
C ASN A 191 9.07 3.70 14.16
N CYS A 192 9.37 4.19 12.95
CA CYS A 192 10.28 3.55 12.02
C CYS A 192 11.74 3.91 12.28
N PHE A 193 11.97 5.14 12.75
CA PHE A 193 13.27 5.72 13.03
C PHE A 193 13.25 6.36 14.43
N PRO A 194 13.31 5.55 15.51
CA PRO A 194 13.23 6.04 16.89
C PRO A 194 14.29 7.10 17.24
N GLU A 195 15.43 7.07 16.57
CA GLU A 195 16.48 8.08 16.68
C GLU A 195 16.01 9.49 16.27
N LEU A 196 14.91 9.59 15.51
CA LEU A 196 14.29 10.85 15.13
C LEU A 196 13.33 11.42 16.19
N GLN A 197 13.01 10.68 17.25
CA GLN A 197 12.04 11.12 18.27
C GLN A 197 12.47 12.38 19.03
N ASN A 198 13.77 12.68 19.05
CA ASN A 198 14.32 13.85 19.72
C ASN A 198 14.18 15.14 18.89
N PHE A 199 13.71 15.05 17.64
CA PHE A 199 13.53 16.23 16.80
C PHE A 199 12.22 16.95 17.08
N THR A 200 12.22 18.26 16.77
CA THR A 200 11.07 19.13 17.04
C THR A 200 9.86 18.76 16.17
N ALA A 201 8.65 19.03 16.66
CA ALA A 201 7.43 18.89 15.86
C ALA A 201 7.48 19.70 14.54
N LYS A 202 8.23 20.81 14.53
CA LYS A 202 8.49 21.63 13.35
C LYS A 202 9.29 20.86 12.30
N ALA A 203 10.39 20.21 12.70
CA ALA A 203 11.20 19.38 11.79
C ALA A 203 10.40 18.23 11.18
N GLY A 204 9.55 17.55 11.98
CA GLY A 204 8.65 16.53 11.46
C GLY A 204 7.64 17.06 10.42
N SER A 205 7.13 18.27 10.64
CA SER A 205 6.21 18.93 9.69
C SER A 205 6.92 19.36 8.41
N GLU A 206 8.13 19.89 8.52
CA GLU A 206 8.98 20.25 7.38
C GLU A 206 9.38 19.02 6.56
N ALA A 207 9.70 17.89 7.21
CA ALA A 207 10.00 16.64 6.54
C ALA A 207 8.81 16.14 5.72
N PHE A 208 7.60 16.19 6.29
CA PHE A 208 6.37 15.86 5.57
C PHE A 208 6.17 16.76 4.34
N SER A 209 6.30 18.08 4.52
CA SER A 209 6.14 19.05 3.42
C SER A 209 7.16 18.81 2.29
N ASN A 210 8.43 18.59 2.61
CA ASN A 210 9.48 18.30 1.63
C ASN A 210 9.18 17.02 0.84
N VAL A 211 8.75 15.97 1.53
CA VAL A 211 8.41 14.68 0.89
C VAL A 211 7.17 14.83 0.00
N ALA A 212 6.11 15.47 0.49
CA ALA A 212 4.89 15.71 -0.28
C ALA A 212 5.16 16.58 -1.52
N GLU A 213 6.00 17.59 -1.41
CA GLU A 213 6.42 18.43 -2.55
C GLU A 213 7.27 17.66 -3.56
N LEU A 214 8.23 16.85 -3.10
CA LEU A 214 9.03 15.97 -3.96
C LEU A 214 8.12 15.01 -4.74
N ILE A 215 7.13 14.42 -4.06
CA ILE A 215 6.12 13.57 -4.70
C ILE A 215 5.36 14.39 -5.73
N LYS A 216 4.70 15.50 -5.36
CA LYS A 216 3.94 16.35 -6.30
C LYS A 216 4.73 16.69 -7.58
N ASN A 217 6.03 16.95 -7.45
CA ASN A 217 6.89 17.36 -8.57
C ASN A 217 7.42 16.20 -9.44
N ARG A 218 7.22 14.92 -9.05
CA ARG A 218 7.67 13.73 -9.79
C ARG A 218 6.52 12.84 -10.25
N ARG A 219 5.47 13.43 -10.83
CA ARG A 219 4.37 12.69 -11.48
C ARG A 219 4.90 11.83 -12.63
N ASN A 220 4.46 10.58 -12.72
CA ASN A 220 4.85 9.60 -13.75
C ASN A 220 6.36 9.37 -13.86
N LYS A 221 7.11 9.67 -12.78
CA LYS A 221 8.56 9.51 -12.71
C LYS A 221 8.93 8.75 -11.45
N PRO A 222 9.93 7.86 -11.50
CA PRO A 222 10.46 7.22 -10.30
C PRO A 222 10.97 8.24 -9.27
N ILE A 223 10.62 7.97 -8.01
CA ILE A 223 11.11 8.65 -6.82
C ILE A 223 11.94 7.61 -6.08
N HIS A 224 13.27 7.75 -6.12
CA HIS A 224 14.15 6.76 -5.53
C HIS A 224 14.23 6.93 -4.02
N ARG A 225 14.58 5.84 -3.33
CA ARG A 225 14.86 5.83 -1.89
C ARG A 225 15.70 7.01 -1.44
N ASN A 226 16.83 7.24 -2.10
CA ASN A 226 17.77 8.31 -1.74
C ASN A 226 17.13 9.71 -1.84
N ASP A 227 16.23 9.95 -2.81
CA ASP A 227 15.54 11.24 -2.93
C ASP A 227 14.63 11.49 -1.71
N LEU A 228 13.92 10.45 -1.26
CA LEU A 228 13.03 10.51 -0.11
C LEU A 228 13.80 10.66 1.20
N GLU A 229 14.90 9.91 1.37
CA GLU A 229 15.78 10.04 2.53
C GLU A 229 16.34 11.47 2.62
N LEU A 230 16.82 12.04 1.50
CA LEU A 230 17.31 13.42 1.47
C LEU A 230 16.24 14.44 1.84
N ALA A 231 15.02 14.29 1.31
CA ALA A 231 13.89 15.18 1.61
C ALA A 231 13.56 15.21 3.11
N ILE A 232 13.65 14.06 3.79
CA ILE A 232 13.47 13.96 5.24
C ILE A 232 14.66 14.59 5.98
N THR A 233 15.89 14.23 5.63
CA THR A 233 17.09 14.68 6.36
C THR A 233 17.30 16.19 6.29
N HIS A 234 16.93 16.84 5.16
CA HIS A 234 17.02 18.29 5.01
C HIS A 234 16.17 19.08 6.02
N ALA A 235 15.06 18.52 6.49
CA ALA A 235 14.21 19.15 7.50
C ALA A 235 14.70 18.95 8.93
N VAL A 236 15.56 17.96 9.14
CA VAL A 236 15.97 17.50 10.47
C VAL A 236 17.30 18.15 10.87
N GLU A 237 18.33 17.97 10.04
CA GLU A 237 19.67 18.57 10.20
C GLU A 237 20.48 18.29 8.94
N SER A 238 21.17 19.29 8.39
CA SER A 238 21.85 19.22 7.08
C SER A 238 22.97 18.17 6.95
N ASN A 239 23.40 17.52 8.05
CA ASN A 239 24.38 16.44 8.06
C ASN A 239 23.85 15.11 8.63
N TYR A 240 22.57 15.06 8.99
CA TYR A 240 21.98 13.84 9.52
C TYR A 240 21.77 12.83 8.38
N LYS A 241 22.20 11.58 8.59
CA LYS A 241 21.87 10.45 7.71
C LYS A 241 20.90 9.56 8.46
N LEU A 242 19.91 9.03 7.76
CA LEU A 242 19.10 7.92 8.25
C LEU A 242 20.00 6.67 8.33
N VAL A 243 20.81 6.58 9.40
CA VAL A 243 21.73 5.47 9.61
C VAL A 243 20.93 4.32 10.16
N LYS A 244 20.60 3.37 9.28
CA LYS A 244 19.96 2.12 9.67
C LYS A 244 20.96 0.98 9.59
N ASN A 245 21.02 0.16 10.64
CA ASN A 245 21.66 -1.15 10.56
C ASN A 245 20.89 -2.01 9.55
N ILE A 246 21.52 -2.32 8.41
CA ILE A 246 20.93 -3.20 7.40
C ILE A 246 20.78 -4.60 8.03
N ARG A 247 19.55 -5.09 8.10
CA ARG A 247 19.26 -6.42 8.64
C ARG A 247 19.21 -7.42 7.49
N LEU A 248 20.27 -8.20 7.36
CA LEU A 248 20.28 -9.35 6.45
C LEU A 248 19.57 -10.52 7.11
N HIS A 249 18.32 -10.75 6.72
CA HIS A 249 17.57 -11.93 7.13
C HIS A 249 18.10 -13.15 6.38
N THR A 250 18.85 -14.02 7.07
CA THR A 250 19.44 -15.25 6.49
C THR A 250 18.47 -16.44 6.48
N ARG A 251 17.29 -16.27 7.08
CA ARG A 251 16.14 -17.19 6.99
C ARG A 251 14.86 -16.36 6.99
N SER A 252 14.11 -16.42 5.90
CA SER A 252 12.77 -15.86 5.82
C SER A 252 11.78 -16.89 6.34
N TYR A 253 11.35 -16.75 7.59
CA TYR A 253 10.14 -17.42 8.04
C TYR A 253 8.94 -16.59 7.55
N VAL A 254 7.94 -17.29 7.01
CA VAL A 254 6.61 -16.80 6.59
C VAL A 254 6.51 -16.39 5.12
N LYS A 255 5.69 -17.14 4.37
CA LYS A 255 5.29 -16.84 2.98
C LYS A 255 4.50 -15.54 2.82
N ASN A 256 3.98 -14.96 3.91
CA ASN A 256 2.92 -13.93 3.91
C ASN A 256 3.26 -12.63 4.67
N CYS A 257 4.52 -12.19 4.74
CA CYS A 257 4.84 -10.86 5.30
C CYS A 257 5.87 -10.13 4.44
N VAL A 258 5.38 -9.30 3.51
CA VAL A 258 6.07 -8.10 3.04
C VAL A 258 5.20 -6.91 3.45
#